data_AF-A0A951IMD0-F1
#
_entry.id   AF-A0A951IMD0-F1
#
_cell.length_a   1.000
_cell.length_b   1.000
_cell.length_c   1.000
_cell.angle_alpha   90.00
_cell.angle_beta   90.00
_cell.angle_gamma   90.00
#
_symmetry.space_group_name_H-M   'P 1'
#
loop_
_entity.id
_entity.type
_entity.pdbx_description
1 polymer ?
#
loop_
_entity_poly.entity_id
_entity_poly.type
_entity_poly.pdbx_seq_one_letter_code
_entity_poly.pdbx_strand_id
1 'polypeptide(L)'
;MSLKAVKLWLGACGLLALGTLTSVEAQDFNEQQVARGKYLVAVIGCGDCHTSGYFFGKPDMAHALGGSDVGFEIPQLGVFVAPNLTPDAQTGLGDWTKEEIVAPLQTGKRPDGRELAPIMPWQDLANLTREDAMAIAAYLKTLPPIKNKVPGPFAAGTRPTVPVMKIVAP
;
A
#
# COMPACT_ATOMS: atom_id res chain seq x y z
N MET A 1 64.01 -40.34 40.36
CA MET A 1 63.44 -40.93 39.14
C MET A 1 62.16 -40.16 38.86
N SER A 2 61.87 -39.45 37.77
CA SER A 2 62.33 -39.40 36.38
C SER A 2 61.80 -38.05 35.81
N LEU A 3 62.66 -37.15 35.28
CA LEU A 3 62.74 -36.70 33.87
C LEU A 3 61.41 -36.21 33.25
N LYS A 4 61.21 -34.90 33.06
CA LYS A 4 61.62 -34.01 31.93
C LYS A 4 60.61 -33.91 30.77
N ALA A 5 60.40 -32.65 30.37
CA ALA A 5 60.18 -32.12 29.00
C ALA A 5 58.77 -32.08 28.39
N VAL A 6 58.23 -30.85 28.38
CA VAL A 6 57.83 -30.03 27.20
C VAL A 6 57.71 -30.77 25.86
N LYS A 7 56.52 -30.67 25.26
CA LYS A 7 56.31 -30.85 23.82
C LYS A 7 55.60 -29.63 23.25
N LEU A 8 56.37 -28.80 22.55
CA LEU A 8 55.91 -27.85 21.55
C LEU A 8 55.29 -28.63 20.38
N TRP A 9 54.15 -28.16 19.86
CA TRP A 9 53.74 -28.40 18.47
C TRP A 9 53.46 -27.05 17.83
N LEU A 10 54.32 -26.66 16.87
CA LEU A 10 54.01 -25.66 15.85
C LEU A 10 53.14 -26.33 14.78
N GLY A 11 52.07 -25.66 14.36
CA GLY A 11 51.28 -26.01 13.18
C GLY A 11 50.51 -24.78 12.69
N ALA A 12 50.94 -24.24 11.55
CA ALA A 12 50.46 -23.04 10.90
C ALA A 12 49.16 -23.25 10.10
N CYS A 13 48.67 -22.14 9.51
CA CYS A 13 47.49 -21.94 8.63
C CYS A 13 46.28 -21.40 9.41
N GLY A 14 45.94 -20.10 9.37
CA GLY A 14 45.87 -19.27 8.17
C GLY A 14 44.53 -19.53 7.48
N LEU A 15 43.45 -18.93 7.99
CA LEU A 15 42.23 -18.64 7.23
C LEU A 15 41.45 -17.57 7.98
N LEU A 16 41.60 -16.34 7.50
CA LEU A 16 40.65 -15.26 7.71
C LEU A 16 39.27 -15.78 7.28
N ALA A 17 38.37 -15.99 8.23
CA ALA A 17 36.96 -16.10 7.92
C ALA A 17 36.43 -14.68 7.65
N LEU A 18 36.55 -14.22 6.40
CA LEU A 18 35.71 -13.16 5.85
C LEU A 18 34.26 -13.69 5.79
N GLY A 19 33.53 -13.54 6.90
CA GLY A 19 32.12 -13.89 7.01
C GLY A 19 31.23 -12.70 6.66
N THR A 20 30.85 -12.63 5.38
CA THR A 20 29.61 -12.04 4.82
C THR A 20 29.16 -10.64 5.29
N LEU A 21 29.67 -9.60 4.62
CA LEU A 21 29.00 -8.30 4.47
C LEU A 21 28.13 -8.34 3.20
N THR A 22 26.92 -8.93 3.23
CA THR A 22 26.02 -8.85 2.05
C THR A 22 24.54 -8.61 2.37
N SER A 23 24.16 -8.43 3.64
CA SER A 23 22.73 -8.29 4.00
C SER A 23 22.26 -6.84 4.20
N VAL A 24 23.16 -5.85 4.21
CA VAL A 24 22.80 -4.46 4.53
C VAL A 24 22.11 -3.76 3.35
N GLU A 25 22.64 -3.85 2.12
CA GLU A 25 22.10 -3.07 1.00
C GLU A 25 20.68 -3.47 0.57
N ALA A 26 20.39 -4.77 0.40
CA ALA A 26 19.09 -5.20 -0.15
C ALA A 26 17.90 -4.97 0.81
N GLN A 27 18.13 -5.04 2.13
CA GLN A 27 17.10 -4.72 3.12
C GLN A 27 16.88 -3.21 3.24
N ASP A 28 17.97 -2.43 3.24
CA ASP A 28 17.91 -0.96 3.30
C ASP A 28 17.13 -0.37 2.11
N PHE A 29 17.33 -0.88 0.89
CA PHE A 29 16.57 -0.43 -0.29
C PHE A 29 15.06 -0.70 -0.18
N ASN A 30 14.65 -1.83 0.40
CA ASN A 30 13.24 -2.15 0.60
C ASN A 30 12.61 -1.28 1.71
N GLU A 31 13.34 -1.03 2.80
CA GLU A 31 12.88 -0.15 3.88
C GLU A 31 12.75 1.31 3.43
N GLN A 32 13.71 1.83 2.68
CA GLN A 32 13.65 3.17 2.10
C GLN A 32 12.49 3.32 1.11
N GLN A 33 12.27 2.32 0.25
CA GLN A 33 11.13 2.31 -0.66
C GLN A 33 9.80 2.32 0.09
N VAL A 34 9.65 1.50 1.14
CA VAL A 34 8.44 1.48 1.96
C VAL A 34 8.25 2.81 2.70
N ALA A 35 9.32 3.41 3.24
CA ALA A 35 9.27 4.72 3.89
C ALA A 35 8.85 5.83 2.91
N ARG A 36 9.38 5.81 1.69
CA ARG A 36 8.96 6.70 0.60
C ARG A 36 7.49 6.51 0.26
N GLY A 37 7.03 5.27 0.14
CA GLY A 37 5.62 4.95 -0.11
C GLY A 37 4.70 5.46 0.98
N LYS A 38 5.07 5.27 2.26
CA LYS A 38 4.34 5.80 3.41
C LYS A 38 4.21 7.32 3.35
N TYR A 39 5.30 8.01 3.02
CA TYR A 39 5.31 9.46 2.86
C TYR A 39 4.37 9.90 1.74
N LEU A 40 4.47 9.28 0.55
CA LEU A 40 3.62 9.61 -0.61
C LEU A 40 2.15 9.39 -0.31
N VAL A 41 1.79 8.24 0.27
CA VAL A 41 0.41 7.92 0.65
C VAL A 41 -0.18 8.96 1.62
N ALA A 42 0.64 9.52 2.51
CA ALA A 42 0.22 10.58 3.42
C ALA A 42 0.04 11.92 2.70
N VAL A 43 1.01 12.38 1.91
CA VAL A 43 0.96 13.72 1.30
C VAL A 43 0.02 13.83 0.09
N ILE A 44 -0.21 12.72 -0.60
CA ILE A 44 -1.21 12.62 -1.68
C ILE A 44 -2.63 12.59 -1.10
N GLY A 45 -2.78 12.20 0.17
CA GLY A 45 -4.10 12.13 0.82
C GLY A 45 -4.87 10.85 0.48
N CYS A 46 -4.22 9.72 0.25
CA CYS A 46 -4.96 8.47 0.01
C CYS A 46 -5.87 8.11 1.20
N GLY A 47 -5.43 8.46 2.42
CA GLY A 47 -6.20 8.29 3.66
C GLY A 47 -7.49 9.08 3.71
N ASP A 48 -7.59 10.18 2.96
CA ASP A 48 -8.73 11.10 2.99
C ASP A 48 -10.00 10.40 2.49
N CYS A 49 -9.88 9.67 1.38
CA CYS A 49 -10.98 8.91 0.82
C CYS A 49 -11.04 7.49 1.36
N HIS A 50 -9.90 6.84 1.60
CA HIS A 50 -9.84 5.41 1.91
C HIS A 50 -9.85 5.10 3.42
N THR A 51 -10.17 6.05 4.30
CA THR A 51 -10.30 5.80 5.74
C THR A 51 -11.70 6.19 6.24
N SER A 52 -12.37 5.26 6.92
CA SER A 52 -13.67 5.51 7.55
C SER A 52 -13.58 6.69 8.52
N GLY A 53 -14.65 7.46 8.63
CA GLY A 53 -14.73 8.57 9.58
C GLY A 53 -14.01 9.85 9.16
N TYR A 54 -13.22 9.82 8.07
CA TYR A 54 -12.48 11.00 7.60
C TYR A 54 -13.44 12.18 7.30
N PHE A 55 -14.48 11.93 6.49
CA PHE A 55 -15.48 12.97 6.13
C PHE A 55 -16.43 13.35 7.27
N PHE A 56 -16.36 12.66 8.41
CA PHE A 56 -17.05 13.02 9.64
C PHE A 56 -16.13 13.72 10.66
N GLY A 57 -14.88 14.03 10.28
CA GLY A 57 -13.90 14.68 11.14
C GLY A 57 -13.34 13.80 12.26
N LYS A 58 -13.54 12.48 12.17
CA LYS A 58 -13.08 11.48 13.15
C LYS A 58 -12.49 10.26 12.42
N PRO A 59 -11.37 10.41 11.71
CA PRO A 59 -10.79 9.30 10.95
C PRO A 59 -10.41 8.14 11.86
N ASP A 60 -10.81 6.93 11.49
CA ASP A 60 -10.42 5.70 12.18
C ASP A 60 -9.00 5.30 11.81
N MET A 61 -8.03 5.89 12.51
CA MET A 61 -6.61 5.63 12.25
C MET A 61 -6.17 4.22 12.68
N ALA A 62 -6.96 3.51 13.49
CA ALA A 62 -6.69 2.10 13.80
C ALA A 62 -6.97 1.20 12.59
N HIS A 63 -7.86 1.65 11.69
CA HIS A 63 -8.21 0.99 10.45
C HIS A 63 -7.92 1.86 9.22
N ALA A 64 -6.83 2.63 9.25
CA ALA A 64 -6.44 3.53 8.17
C ALA A 64 -6.33 2.78 6.83
N LEU A 65 -6.79 3.41 5.74
CA LEU A 65 -6.81 2.84 4.39
C LEU A 65 -7.71 1.59 4.24
N GLY A 66 -8.52 1.28 5.25
CA GLY A 66 -9.46 0.16 5.28
C GLY A 66 -10.74 0.36 4.44
N GLY A 67 -10.88 1.48 3.74
CA GLY A 67 -12.05 1.85 2.94
C GLY A 67 -12.92 2.93 3.60
N SER A 68 -13.79 3.54 2.80
CA SER A 68 -14.68 4.63 3.24
C SER A 68 -16.03 4.13 3.76
N ASP A 69 -16.65 4.94 4.61
CA ASP A 69 -18.04 4.86 5.05
C ASP A 69 -18.95 5.88 4.34
N VAL A 70 -18.40 6.69 3.43
CA VAL A 70 -19.12 7.70 2.64
C VAL A 70 -19.02 7.40 1.14
N GLY A 71 -20.14 7.53 0.44
CA GLY A 71 -20.19 7.48 -1.01
C GLY A 71 -20.05 8.85 -1.66
N PHE A 72 -19.50 8.89 -2.86
CA PHE A 72 -19.41 10.08 -3.71
C PHE A 72 -20.31 9.90 -4.92
N GLU A 73 -21.33 10.74 -5.02
CA GLU A 73 -22.21 10.77 -6.18
C GLU A 73 -21.55 11.55 -7.31
N ILE A 74 -21.35 10.86 -8.44
CA ILE A 74 -21.02 11.46 -9.70
C ILE A 74 -22.29 11.46 -10.56
N PRO A 75 -22.75 12.64 -11.03
CA PRO A 75 -23.91 12.73 -11.91
C PRO A 75 -23.84 11.71 -13.06
N GLN A 76 -24.97 11.03 -13.31
CA GLN A 76 -25.15 10.00 -14.33
C GLN A 76 -24.30 8.71 -14.19
N LEU A 77 -23.23 8.69 -13.40
CA LEU A 77 -22.38 7.49 -13.19
C LEU A 77 -22.80 6.68 -11.96
N GLY A 78 -23.31 7.34 -10.91
CA GLY A 78 -23.74 6.69 -9.67
C GLY A 78 -22.92 7.09 -8.46
N VAL A 79 -22.92 6.25 -7.42
CA VAL A 79 -22.26 6.53 -6.15
C VAL A 79 -21.10 5.57 -5.94
N PHE A 80 -19.91 6.11 -5.71
CA PHE A 80 -18.69 5.35 -5.54
C PHE A 80 -18.20 5.46 -4.10
N VAL A 81 -17.84 4.33 -3.50
CA VAL A 81 -17.28 4.27 -2.14
C VAL A 81 -15.83 3.83 -2.28
N ALA A 82 -14.89 4.58 -1.70
CA ALA A 82 -13.47 4.27 -1.83
C ALA A 82 -13.17 2.90 -1.17
N PRO A 83 -12.60 1.93 -1.90
CA PRO A 83 -12.42 0.57 -1.41
C PRO A 83 -11.30 0.47 -0.38
N ASN A 84 -11.21 -0.68 0.28
CA ASN A 84 -10.10 -1.04 1.14
C ASN A 84 -8.79 -1.20 0.32
N LEU A 85 -7.71 -0.56 0.76
CA LEU A 85 -6.39 -0.63 0.13
C LEU A 85 -5.40 -1.55 0.87
N THR A 86 -5.79 -2.11 2.01
CA THR A 86 -4.94 -3.03 2.79
C THR A 86 -4.77 -4.37 2.07
N PRO A 87 -3.75 -5.18 2.41
CA PRO A 87 -3.49 -6.46 1.73
C PRO A 87 -4.41 -7.58 2.20
N ASP A 88 -5.67 -7.29 2.54
CA ASP A 88 -6.70 -8.30 2.77
C ASP A 88 -7.08 -8.97 1.45
N ALA A 89 -7.11 -10.30 1.43
CA ALA A 89 -7.33 -11.09 0.20
C ALA A 89 -8.78 -11.00 -0.32
N GLN A 90 -9.76 -10.80 0.56
CA GLN A 90 -11.18 -10.87 0.17
C GLN A 90 -11.76 -9.51 -0.20
N THR A 91 -11.27 -8.45 0.43
CA THR A 91 -11.88 -7.13 0.41
C THR A 91 -10.92 -6.01 -0.01
N GLY A 92 -9.61 -6.28 -0.02
CA GLY A 92 -8.57 -5.32 -0.34
C GLY A 92 -7.68 -5.74 -1.51
N LEU A 93 -6.39 -5.44 -1.41
CA LEU A 93 -5.36 -5.64 -2.44
C LEU A 93 -4.51 -6.90 -2.19
N GLY A 94 -4.97 -7.84 -1.36
CA GLY A 94 -4.20 -9.03 -0.98
C GLY A 94 -3.74 -9.85 -2.17
N ASP A 95 -4.62 -10.06 -3.14
CA ASP A 95 -4.36 -10.86 -4.34
C ASP A 95 -3.65 -10.09 -5.47
N TRP A 96 -3.47 -8.78 -5.33
CA TRP A 96 -2.86 -7.95 -6.37
C TRP A 96 -1.34 -7.95 -6.23
N THR A 97 -0.62 -8.10 -7.34
CA THR A 97 0.82 -7.81 -7.41
C THR A 97 1.08 -6.29 -7.25
N LYS A 98 2.31 -5.89 -6.95
CA LYS A 98 2.65 -4.45 -6.86
C LYS A 98 2.39 -3.77 -8.21
N GLU A 99 2.65 -4.45 -9.31
CA GLU A 99 2.42 -4.00 -10.68
C GLU A 99 0.93 -3.76 -10.94
N GLU A 100 0.07 -4.66 -10.48
CA GLU A 100 -1.39 -4.54 -10.55
C GLU A 100 -1.95 -3.42 -9.67
N ILE A 101 -1.24 -3.04 -8.60
CA ILE A 101 -1.54 -1.84 -7.81
C ILE A 101 -1.11 -0.57 -8.55
N VAL A 102 0.06 -0.59 -9.20
CA VAL A 102 0.58 0.58 -9.93
C VAL A 102 -0.23 0.89 -11.20
N ALA A 103 -0.65 -0.13 -11.95
CA ALA A 103 -1.38 0.04 -13.20
C ALA A 103 -2.58 1.02 -13.09
N PRO A 104 -3.50 0.89 -12.12
CA PRO A 104 -4.61 1.83 -11.96
C PRO A 104 -4.18 3.23 -11.52
N LEU A 105 -3.08 3.38 -10.78
CA LEU A 105 -2.53 4.71 -10.46
C LEU A 105 -2.03 5.44 -11.71
N GLN A 106 -1.53 4.70 -12.70
CA GLN A 106 -0.95 5.26 -13.92
C GLN A 106 -1.92 5.36 -15.10
N THR A 107 -2.94 4.51 -15.14
CA THR A 107 -3.81 4.35 -16.32
C THR A 107 -5.29 4.49 -16.00
N GLY A 108 -5.66 4.54 -14.72
CA GLY A 108 -7.05 4.48 -14.28
C GLY A 108 -7.71 3.11 -14.50
N LYS A 109 -6.98 2.08 -14.95
CA LYS A 109 -7.53 0.75 -15.24
C LYS A 109 -7.10 -0.29 -14.23
N ARG A 110 -8.09 -1.02 -13.72
CA ARG A 110 -7.90 -2.14 -12.78
C ARG A 110 -7.47 -3.41 -13.53
N PRO A 111 -6.89 -4.40 -12.84
CA PRO A 111 -6.57 -5.71 -13.42
C PRO A 111 -7.81 -6.45 -13.99
N ASP A 112 -8.97 -6.21 -13.40
CA ASP A 112 -10.27 -6.74 -13.87
C ASP A 112 -10.86 -5.98 -15.08
N GLY A 113 -10.11 -5.02 -15.64
CA GLY A 113 -10.50 -4.23 -16.81
C GLY A 113 -11.44 -3.06 -16.53
N ARG A 114 -11.96 -2.93 -15.29
CA ARG A 114 -12.81 -1.78 -14.93
C ARG A 114 -11.99 -0.51 -14.79
N GLU A 115 -12.61 0.61 -15.12
CA GLU A 115 -12.02 1.94 -14.93
C GLU A 115 -12.30 2.44 -13.51
N LEU A 116 -11.35 3.20 -12.96
CA LEU A 116 -11.53 3.92 -11.72
C LEU A 116 -12.55 5.04 -11.90
N ALA A 117 -13.35 5.26 -10.85
CA ALA A 117 -14.28 6.38 -10.83
C ALA A 117 -13.50 7.70 -10.98
N PRO A 118 -14.00 8.68 -11.76
CA PRO A 118 -13.33 9.98 -11.97
C PRO A 118 -13.03 10.78 -10.69
N ILE A 119 -13.68 10.45 -9.57
CA ILE A 119 -13.42 11.06 -8.25
C ILE A 119 -12.08 10.60 -7.65
N MET A 120 -11.56 9.45 -8.08
CA MET A 120 -10.20 9.04 -7.76
C MET A 120 -9.25 9.79 -8.72
N PRO A 121 -8.29 10.59 -8.22
CA PRO A 121 -7.46 11.49 -9.03
C PRO A 121 -6.34 10.75 -9.79
N TRP A 122 -6.67 9.69 -10.53
CA TRP A 122 -5.66 8.86 -11.20
C TRP A 122 -4.95 9.64 -12.31
N GLN A 123 -5.59 10.63 -12.94
CA GLN A 123 -4.93 11.45 -13.96
C GLN A 123 -3.76 12.26 -13.39
N ASP A 124 -3.87 12.72 -12.14
CA ASP A 124 -2.78 13.41 -11.47
C ASP A 124 -1.68 12.43 -11.06
N LEU A 125 -2.08 11.26 -10.53
CA LEU A 125 -1.18 10.18 -10.12
C LEU A 125 -0.47 9.52 -11.30
N ALA A 126 -1.00 9.64 -12.51
CA ALA A 126 -0.36 9.14 -13.72
C ALA A 126 1.00 9.79 -14.02
N ASN A 127 1.25 10.97 -13.45
CA ASN A 127 2.52 11.68 -13.56
C ASN A 127 3.56 11.23 -12.52
N LEU A 128 3.21 10.34 -11.59
CA LEU A 128 4.18 9.77 -10.66
C LEU A 128 5.26 9.01 -11.44
N THR A 129 6.50 9.15 -10.96
CA THR A 129 7.57 8.28 -11.44
C THR A 129 7.21 6.82 -11.17
N ARG A 130 7.72 5.91 -12.01
CA ARG A 130 7.53 4.47 -11.81
C ARG A 130 8.01 4.05 -10.41
N GLU A 131 9.09 4.65 -9.94
CA GLU A 131 9.67 4.42 -8.62
C GLU A 131 8.71 4.84 -7.49
N ASP A 132 8.14 6.04 -7.56
CA ASP A 132 7.18 6.54 -6.56
C ASP A 132 5.89 5.70 -6.54
N ALA A 133 5.37 5.33 -7.71
CA ALA A 133 4.20 4.46 -7.79
C ALA A 133 4.48 3.06 -7.19
N MET A 134 5.66 2.49 -7.48
CA MET A 134 6.10 1.23 -6.87
C MET A 134 6.31 1.36 -5.36
N ALA A 135 6.80 2.50 -4.88
CA ALA A 135 6.94 2.78 -3.45
C ALA A 135 5.58 2.79 -2.75
N ILE A 136 4.56 3.44 -3.34
CA ILE A 136 3.17 3.39 -2.84
C ILE A 136 2.68 1.94 -2.76
N ALA A 137 2.81 1.17 -3.86
CA ALA A 137 2.38 -0.23 -3.88
C ALA A 137 3.12 -1.08 -2.84
N ALA A 138 4.42 -0.87 -2.68
CA ALA A 138 5.23 -1.55 -1.68
C ALA A 138 4.73 -1.24 -0.26
N TYR A 139 4.49 0.03 0.06
CA TYR A 139 3.95 0.43 1.37
C TYR A 139 2.56 -0.16 1.64
N LEU A 140 1.64 -0.11 0.68
CA LEU A 140 0.29 -0.66 0.86
C LEU A 140 0.34 -2.16 1.20
N LYS A 141 1.29 -2.90 0.63
CA LYS A 141 1.52 -4.32 0.94
C LYS A 141 2.05 -4.59 2.35
N THR A 142 2.57 -3.59 3.06
CA THR A 142 3.05 -3.71 4.45
C THR A 142 1.97 -3.46 5.50
N LEU A 143 0.81 -2.93 5.10
CA LEU A 143 -0.26 -2.59 6.03
C LEU A 143 -0.83 -3.85 6.71
N PRO A 144 -1.30 -3.73 7.96
CA PRO A 144 -2.13 -4.77 8.55
C PRO A 144 -3.35 -5.03 7.65
N PRO A 145 -3.68 -6.30 7.33
CA PRO A 145 -4.86 -6.61 6.53
C PRO A 145 -6.11 -6.31 7.34
N ILE A 146 -7.03 -5.54 6.74
CA ILE A 146 -8.34 -5.21 7.33
C ILE A 146 -9.40 -5.87 6.48
N LYS A 147 -10.28 -6.67 7.07
CA LYS A 147 -11.40 -7.24 6.33
C LYS A 147 -12.57 -6.27 6.33
N ASN A 148 -12.72 -5.50 5.26
CA ASN A 148 -13.81 -4.54 5.10
C ASN A 148 -14.25 -4.41 3.65
N LYS A 149 -15.43 -4.97 3.33
CA LYS A 149 -16.06 -4.79 2.02
C LYS A 149 -16.97 -3.57 2.07
N VAL A 150 -16.58 -2.52 1.34
CA VAL A 150 -17.42 -1.33 1.20
C VAL A 150 -18.73 -1.67 0.43
N PRO A 151 -19.85 -1.02 0.76
CA PRO A 151 -21.18 -1.40 0.23
C PRO A 151 -21.46 -0.92 -1.20
N GLY A 152 -20.54 -0.20 -1.84
CA GLY A 152 -20.66 0.29 -3.23
C GLY A 152 -19.75 -0.44 -4.23
N PRO A 153 -19.70 0.03 -5.49
CA PRO A 153 -20.43 1.18 -6.02
C PRO A 153 -21.93 0.91 -6.23
N PHE A 154 -22.73 1.97 -6.26
CA PHE A 154 -24.16 1.95 -6.54
C PHE A 154 -24.43 2.58 -7.91
N ALA A 155 -25.26 1.95 -8.75
CA ALA A 155 -25.61 2.48 -10.06
C ALA A 155 -26.43 3.79 -9.95
N ALA A 156 -26.36 4.63 -10.99
CA ALA A 156 -27.16 5.86 -11.05
C ALA A 156 -28.66 5.58 -10.83
N GLY A 157 -29.31 6.40 -10.01
CA GLY A 157 -30.74 6.26 -9.66
C GLY A 157 -31.06 5.21 -8.60
N THR A 158 -30.09 4.41 -8.14
CA THR A 158 -30.29 3.47 -7.03
C THR A 158 -30.14 4.18 -5.68
N ARG A 159 -30.82 3.70 -4.63
CA ARG A 159 -30.70 4.25 -3.27
C ARG A 159 -29.44 3.68 -2.58
N PRO A 160 -28.44 4.52 -2.24
CA PRO A 160 -27.25 4.07 -1.52
C PRO A 160 -27.57 3.69 -0.08
N THR A 161 -26.80 2.77 0.49
CA THR A 161 -26.93 2.35 1.90
C THR A 161 -25.96 3.07 2.84
N VAL A 162 -25.25 4.09 2.34
CA VAL A 162 -24.28 4.91 3.07
C VAL A 162 -24.63 6.39 2.91
N PRO A 163 -24.16 7.27 3.81
CA PRO A 163 -24.16 8.71 3.58
C PRO A 163 -23.44 9.04 2.26
N VAL A 164 -23.93 10.06 1.55
CA VAL A 164 -23.42 10.41 0.23
C VAL A 164 -23.09 11.89 0.14
N MET A 165 -21.86 12.19 -0.29
CA MET A 165 -21.47 13.51 -0.76
C MET A 165 -21.78 13.64 -2.23
N LYS A 166 -22.49 14.71 -2.61
CA LYS A 166 -22.86 14.98 -3.99
C LYS A 166 -21.95 16.04 -4.58
N ILE A 167 -21.36 15.74 -5.73
CA ILE A 167 -20.66 16.75 -6.53
C ILE A 167 -21.72 17.52 -7.30
N VAL A 168 -22.02 18.72 -6.84
CA VAL A 168 -22.91 19.66 -7.53
C VAL A 168 -22.03 20.57 -8.37
N ALA A 169 -22.13 20.47 -9.69
CA ALA A 169 -21.50 21.44 -10.56
C ALA A 169 -22.08 22.84 -10.24
N PRO A 170 -21.24 23.88 -10.11
CA PRO A 170 -21.69 25.24 -9.86
C PRO A 170 -22.61 25.76 -10.97
#